data_AF-W7BLF0-F1
#
_entry.id   AF-W7BLF0-F1
#
_cell.length_a   1.000
_cell.length_b   1.000
_cell.length_c   1.000
_cell.angle_alpha   90.00
_cell.angle_beta   90.00
_cell.angle_gamma   90.00
#
_symmetry.space_group_name_H-M   'P 1'
#
loop_
_entity.id
_entity.type
_entity.pdbx_description
1 polymer ?
#
loop_
_entity_poly.entity_id
_entity_poly.type
_entity_poly.pdbx_seq_one_letter_code
_entity_poly.pdbx_strand_id
1 'polypeptide(L)'
;MGDSLGASVSLKAALKYPHTFGNAILHSPLVTDELMDLANKANPALVKIFHVIGSEETEVPTTDNDVANFLEPNLALHQILETRGFEYYFQEFEGKHRWKYWQPFVKEALQFMLDKEQFETEDMTV
;
A
#
# COMPACT_ATOMS: atom_id res chain seq x y z
N MET A 1 6.29 -2.91 4.08
CA MET A 1 4.89 -3.19 4.49
C MET A 1 4.63 -2.37 5.73
N GLY A 2 3.46 -1.74 5.82
CA GLY A 2 2.99 -1.19 7.07
C GLY A 2 1.52 -0.85 7.00
N ASP A 3 0.98 -0.45 8.15
CA ASP A 3 -0.36 0.10 8.32
C ASP A 3 -0.29 1.57 8.75
N SER A 4 -1.30 2.37 8.38
CA SER A 4 -1.40 3.78 8.80
C SER A 4 -0.12 4.59 8.49
N LEU A 5 0.52 5.20 9.49
CA LEU A 5 1.80 5.88 9.34
C LEU A 5 2.93 4.93 8.85
N GLY A 6 2.92 3.66 9.25
CA GLY A 6 3.87 2.65 8.76
C GLY A 6 3.70 2.36 7.27
N ALA A 7 2.46 2.38 6.76
CA ALA A 7 2.19 2.31 5.32
C ALA A 7 2.72 3.54 4.59
N SER A 8 2.54 4.73 5.19
CA SER A 8 3.01 6.01 4.66
C SER A 8 4.53 6.04 4.49
N VAL A 9 5.26 5.58 5.51
CA VAL A 9 6.72 5.41 5.47
C VAL A 9 7.14 4.35 4.44
N SER A 10 6.42 3.23 4.36
CA SER A 10 6.68 2.18 3.37
C SER A 10 6.58 2.70 1.94
N LEU A 11 5.51 3.46 1.63
CA LEU A 11 5.33 4.08 0.31
C LEU A 11 6.45 5.08 0.02
N LYS A 12 6.74 5.99 0.97
CA LYS A 12 7.81 6.98 0.81
C LYS A 12 9.17 6.32 0.53
N ALA A 13 9.49 5.24 1.24
CA ALA A 13 10.73 4.50 1.06
C ALA A 13 10.81 3.86 -0.34
N ALA A 14 9.74 3.22 -0.79
CA ALA A 14 9.68 2.60 -2.11
C ALA A 14 9.79 3.62 -3.26
N LEU A 15 9.08 4.75 -3.16
CA LEU A 15 9.12 5.79 -4.20
C LEU A 15 10.46 6.54 -4.24
N LYS A 16 11.12 6.78 -3.10
CA LYS A 16 12.42 7.48 -3.05
C LYS A 16 13.61 6.57 -3.36
N TYR A 17 13.54 5.30 -2.97
CA TYR A 17 14.65 4.34 -3.09
C TYR A 17 14.19 3.05 -3.76
N PRO A 18 13.69 3.11 -5.01
CA PRO A 18 13.05 1.96 -5.65
C PRO A 18 14.02 0.80 -5.94
N HIS A 19 15.32 1.08 -6.05
CA HIS A 19 16.35 0.03 -6.18
C HIS A 19 16.64 -0.73 -4.87
N THR A 20 16.20 -0.20 -3.72
CA THR A 20 16.31 -0.87 -2.42
C THR A 20 14.97 -1.47 -2.00
N PHE A 21 13.87 -0.75 -2.27
CA PHE A 21 12.52 -1.12 -1.91
C PHE A 21 11.63 -1.14 -3.15
N GLY A 22 11.71 -2.21 -3.93
CA GLY A 22 10.89 -2.38 -5.14
C GLY A 22 9.43 -2.72 -4.86
N ASN A 23 9.07 -3.11 -3.63
CA ASN A 23 7.72 -3.58 -3.28
C ASN A 23 7.17 -2.82 -2.06
N ALA A 24 5.92 -2.40 -2.11
CA ALA A 24 5.24 -1.73 -1.00
C ALA A 24 3.84 -2.31 -0.74
N ILE A 25 3.58 -2.71 0.50
CA ILE A 25 2.25 -3.13 0.97
C ILE A 25 1.73 -2.05 1.92
N LEU A 26 0.56 -1.52 1.60
CA LEU A 26 -0.05 -0.33 2.21
C LEU A 26 -1.41 -0.69 2.77
N HIS A 27 -1.52 -0.77 4.09
CA HIS A 27 -2.81 -0.86 4.77
C HIS A 27 -3.20 0.52 5.26
N SER A 28 -4.14 1.16 4.56
CA SER A 28 -4.69 2.48 4.90
C SER A 28 -3.63 3.56 5.21
N PRO A 29 -2.71 3.90 4.29
CA PRO A 29 -1.70 4.94 4.53
C PRO A 29 -2.31 6.31 4.79
N LEU A 30 -1.66 7.10 5.63
CA LEU A 30 -1.90 8.54 5.71
C LEU A 30 -1.24 9.21 4.50
N VAL A 31 -2.03 9.51 3.49
CA VAL A 31 -1.53 10.11 2.25
C VAL A 31 -1.42 11.62 2.43
N THR A 32 -0.21 12.14 2.27
CA THR A 32 0.11 13.57 2.34
C THR A 32 0.41 14.12 0.95
N ASP A 33 0.39 15.44 0.79
CA ASP A 33 0.78 16.10 -0.47
C ASP A 33 2.19 15.70 -0.92
N GLU A 34 3.14 15.50 0.02
CA GLU A 34 4.49 15.00 -0.32
C GLU A 34 4.43 13.62 -0.98
N LEU A 35 3.57 12.71 -0.48
CA LEU A 35 3.40 11.38 -1.05
C LEU A 35 2.75 11.43 -2.43
N MET A 36 1.75 12.30 -2.62
CA MET A 36 1.13 12.52 -3.93
C MET A 36 2.13 13.04 -4.95
N ASP A 37 2.99 13.97 -4.55
CA ASP A 37 4.08 14.50 -5.36
C ASP A 37 5.11 13.43 -5.75
N LEU A 38 5.49 12.58 -4.79
CA LEU A 38 6.42 11.48 -5.03
C LEU A 38 5.81 10.44 -5.98
N ALA A 39 4.55 10.07 -5.80
CA ALA A 39 3.86 9.12 -6.67
C ALA A 39 3.79 9.64 -8.12
N ASN A 40 3.55 10.94 -8.29
CA ASN A 40 3.55 11.58 -9.62
C ASN A 40 4.93 11.60 -10.30
N LYS A 41 6.02 11.62 -9.54
CA LYS A 41 7.40 11.73 -10.07
C LYS A 41 8.09 10.37 -10.22
N ALA A 42 7.71 9.37 -9.43
CA ALA A 42 8.35 8.07 -9.40
C ALA A 42 8.21 7.29 -10.72
N ASN A 43 9.20 6.48 -11.05
CA ASN A 43 9.15 5.59 -12.20
C ASN A 43 8.26 4.35 -11.90
N PRO A 44 7.11 4.19 -12.58
CA PRO A 44 6.16 3.11 -12.29
C PRO A 44 6.73 1.70 -12.47
N ALA A 45 7.68 1.54 -13.40
CA ALA A 45 8.29 0.25 -13.71
C ALA A 45 9.21 -0.30 -12.61
N LEU A 46 9.53 0.50 -11.58
CA LEU A 46 10.46 0.10 -10.53
C LEU A 46 9.77 -0.26 -9.21
N VAL A 47 8.46 -0.05 -9.09
CA VAL A 47 7.74 -0.24 -7.82
C VAL A 47 6.45 -1.02 -8.03
N LYS A 48 6.29 -2.11 -7.29
CA LYS A 48 5.06 -2.89 -7.18
C LYS A 48 4.33 -2.55 -5.89
N ILE A 49 3.03 -2.31 -5.96
CA ILE A 49 2.26 -1.78 -4.83
C ILE A 49 1.01 -2.62 -4.58
N PHE A 50 0.76 -2.97 -3.32
CA PHE A 50 -0.50 -3.53 -2.84
C PHE A 50 -1.11 -2.56 -1.85
N HIS A 51 -2.34 -2.14 -2.07
CA HIS A 51 -2.95 -1.06 -1.31
C HIS A 51 -4.41 -1.38 -0.98
N VAL A 52 -4.74 -1.31 0.30
CA VAL A 52 -6.12 -1.46 0.76
C VAL A 52 -6.52 -0.33 1.68
N ILE A 53 -7.80 0.02 1.67
CA ILE A 53 -8.38 1.08 2.50
C ILE A 53 -9.81 0.70 2.91
N GLY A 54 -10.18 1.00 4.15
CA GLY A 54 -11.55 0.83 4.65
C GLY A 54 -12.47 1.99 4.23
N SER A 55 -13.69 1.67 3.81
CA SER A 55 -14.69 2.66 3.39
C SER A 55 -15.24 3.53 4.54
N GLU A 56 -15.05 3.11 5.80
CA GLU A 56 -15.48 3.87 6.99
C GLU A 56 -14.33 4.72 7.58
N GLU A 57 -13.23 4.92 6.85
CA GLU A 57 -12.04 5.66 7.30
C GLU A 57 -12.09 7.17 6.99
N THR A 58 -13.25 7.79 7.20
CA THR A 58 -13.47 9.23 6.98
C THR A 58 -13.18 10.08 8.23
N GLU A 59 -13.26 9.49 9.42
CA GLU A 59 -13.07 10.16 10.70
C GLU A 59 -12.15 9.32 11.62
N VAL A 60 -10.86 9.28 11.29
CA VAL A 60 -9.86 8.52 12.06
C VAL A 60 -9.24 9.42 13.14
N PRO A 61 -9.35 9.08 14.45
CA PRO A 61 -8.67 9.82 15.51
C PRO A 61 -7.16 9.67 15.38
N THR A 62 -6.46 10.79 15.37
CA THR A 62 -5.00 10.86 15.31
C THR A 62 -4.40 11.11 16.70
N THR A 63 -3.09 10.94 16.81
CA THR A 63 -2.36 11.10 18.08
C THR A 63 -2.40 12.53 18.63
N ASP A 64 -2.64 13.52 17.76
CA ASP A 64 -2.70 14.94 18.11
C ASP A 64 -4.12 15.43 18.47
N ASN A 65 -5.04 14.49 18.79
CA ASN A 65 -6.47 14.76 19.01
C ASN A 65 -7.23 15.32 17.79
N ASP A 66 -6.61 15.36 16.62
CA ASP A 66 -7.26 15.70 15.36
C ASP A 66 -7.95 14.49 14.74
N VAL A 67 -8.96 14.76 13.91
CA VAL A 67 -9.65 13.75 13.11
C VAL A 67 -9.21 13.90 11.66
N ALA A 68 -8.78 12.81 11.05
CA ALA A 68 -8.29 12.80 9.67
C ALA A 68 -9.16 11.90 8.77
N ASN A 69 -9.41 12.38 7.56
CA ASN A 69 -10.01 11.59 6.49
C ASN A 69 -8.92 10.83 5.75
N PHE A 70 -8.92 9.51 5.86
CA PHE A 70 -7.99 8.65 5.13
C PHE A 70 -8.57 8.22 3.78
N LEU A 71 -9.89 8.06 3.67
CA LEU A 71 -10.52 7.53 2.46
C LEU A 71 -10.24 8.38 1.21
N GLU A 72 -10.58 9.67 1.24
CA GLU A 72 -10.46 10.52 0.04
C GLU A 72 -9.02 10.65 -0.47
N PRO A 73 -8.00 10.91 0.37
CA PRO A 73 -6.61 10.92 -0.08
C PRO A 73 -6.13 9.58 -0.64
N ASN A 74 -6.62 8.45 -0.10
CA ASN A 74 -6.28 7.12 -0.62
C ASN A 74 -6.90 6.84 -1.99
N LEU A 75 -8.15 7.28 -2.22
CA LEU A 75 -8.79 7.20 -3.53
C LEU A 75 -8.08 8.07 -4.57
N ALA A 76 -7.63 9.26 -4.18
CA ALA A 76 -6.84 10.12 -5.06
C ALA A 76 -5.46 9.51 -5.37
N LEU A 77 -4.79 8.91 -4.38
CA LEU A 77 -3.55 8.18 -4.60
C LEU A 77 -3.76 6.99 -5.56
N HIS A 78 -4.84 6.24 -5.38
CA HIS A 78 -5.20 5.13 -6.27
C HIS A 78 -5.29 5.58 -7.73
N GLN A 79 -5.97 6.70 -8.01
CA GLN A 79 -6.07 7.26 -9.36
C GLN A 79 -4.70 7.60 -9.95
N ILE A 80 -3.79 8.17 -9.15
CA ILE A 80 -2.42 8.49 -9.59
C ILE A 80 -1.68 7.20 -9.95
N LEU A 81 -1.67 6.21 -9.06
CA LEU A 81 -0.93 4.96 -9.26
C LEU A 81 -1.45 4.14 -10.43
N GLU A 82 -2.78 4.08 -10.61
CA GLU A 82 -3.42 3.42 -11.75
C GLU A 82 -3.10 4.14 -13.06
N THR A 83 -3.32 5.46 -13.13
CA THR A 83 -3.10 6.25 -14.36
C THR A 83 -1.63 6.23 -14.79
N ARG A 84 -0.70 6.18 -13.84
CA ARG A 84 0.74 6.11 -14.08
C ARG A 84 1.20 4.73 -14.55
N GLY A 85 0.40 3.68 -14.38
CA GLY A 85 0.72 2.33 -14.81
C GLY A 85 1.71 1.59 -13.90
N PHE A 86 1.58 1.76 -12.58
CA PHE A 86 2.32 0.92 -11.62
C PHE A 86 1.81 -0.54 -11.67
N GLU A 87 2.67 -1.51 -11.35
CA GLU A 87 2.19 -2.87 -11.04
C GLU A 87 1.46 -2.82 -9.69
N TYR A 88 0.14 -2.74 -9.75
CA TYR A 88 -0.65 -2.21 -8.65
C TYR A 88 -1.91 -3.03 -8.38
N TYR A 89 -2.13 -3.36 -7.10
CA TYR A 89 -3.39 -3.88 -6.59
C TYR A 89 -4.02 -2.84 -5.66
N PHE A 90 -5.32 -2.60 -5.85
CA PHE A 90 -6.12 -1.74 -4.99
C PHE A 90 -7.42 -2.42 -4.57
N GLN A 91 -7.78 -2.31 -3.29
CA GLN A 91 -9.09 -2.69 -2.81
C GLN A 91 -9.60 -1.72 -1.73
N GLU A 92 -10.79 -1.16 -1.96
CA GLU A 92 -11.63 -0.60 -0.92
C GLU A 92 -12.45 -1.73 -0.26
N PHE A 93 -12.49 -1.79 1.07
CA PHE A 93 -13.25 -2.81 1.80
C PHE A 93 -14.16 -2.18 2.87
N GLU A 94 -15.23 -2.89 3.24
CA GLU A 94 -16.10 -2.47 4.34
C GLU A 94 -15.37 -2.65 5.69
N GLY A 95 -14.96 -1.53 6.30
CA GLY A 95 -14.25 -1.57 7.56
C GLY A 95 -13.66 -0.24 8.00
N LYS A 96 -13.17 -0.23 9.25
CA LYS A 96 -12.59 0.94 9.91
C LYS A 96 -11.06 0.84 9.97
N HIS A 97 -10.43 1.93 10.43
CA HIS A 97 -8.99 2.06 10.63
C HIS A 97 -8.48 1.23 11.82
N ARG A 98 -8.50 -0.10 11.73
CA ARG A 98 -8.05 -1.02 12.79
C ARG A 98 -7.45 -2.30 12.21
N TRP A 99 -6.41 -2.80 12.89
CA TRP A 99 -5.72 -4.05 12.55
C TRP A 99 -6.63 -5.24 12.20
N LYS A 100 -7.73 -5.43 12.93
CA LYS A 100 -8.65 -6.56 12.68
C LYS A 100 -9.20 -6.59 11.25
N TYR A 101 -9.30 -5.44 10.58
CA TYR A 101 -9.76 -5.35 9.19
C TYR A 101 -8.63 -5.54 8.19
N TRP A 102 -7.39 -5.18 8.54
CA TRP A 102 -6.22 -5.33 7.68
C TRP A 102 -5.64 -6.75 7.69
N GLN A 103 -5.76 -7.45 8.83
CA GLN A 103 -5.19 -8.78 9.04
C GLN A 103 -5.51 -9.79 7.92
N PRO A 104 -6.76 -9.88 7.40
CA PRO A 104 -7.10 -10.83 6.33
C PRO A 104 -6.29 -10.61 5.04
N PHE A 105 -5.93 -9.37 4.74
CA PHE A 105 -5.21 -8.99 3.52
C PHE A 105 -3.72 -9.31 3.57
N VAL A 106 -3.14 -9.60 4.74
CA VAL A 106 -1.69 -9.89 4.86
C VAL A 106 -1.29 -11.05 3.97
N LYS A 107 -2.07 -12.14 3.98
CA LYS A 107 -1.78 -13.33 3.17
C LYS A 107 -1.85 -13.00 1.67
N GLU A 108 -2.89 -12.31 1.26
CA GLU A 108 -3.11 -11.91 -0.13
C GLU A 108 -2.01 -10.97 -0.62
N ALA A 109 -1.67 -9.95 0.18
CA ALA A 109 -0.61 -9.00 -0.12
C ALA A 109 0.75 -9.68 -0.29
N LEU A 110 1.09 -10.64 0.58
CA LEU A 110 2.33 -11.40 0.45
C LEU A 110 2.33 -12.28 -0.80
N GLN A 111 1.21 -12.93 -1.13
CA GLN A 111 1.07 -13.72 -2.36
C GLN A 111 1.13 -12.85 -3.62
N PHE A 112 0.65 -11.61 -3.55
CA PHE A 112 0.79 -10.65 -4.63
C PHE A 112 2.26 -10.24 -4.82
N MET A 113 3.01 -10.03 -3.74
CA MET A 113 4.41 -9.60 -3.80
C MET A 113 5.39 -10.73 -4.14
N LEU A 114 5.11 -11.94 -3.67
CA LEU A 114 5.96 -13.10 -3.78
C LEU A 114 5.34 -14.03 -4.81
N ASP A 115 5.88 -14.02 -6.03
CA ASP A 115 5.41 -14.91 -7.09
C ASP A 115 5.58 -16.37 -6.65
N LYS A 116 4.54 -17.19 -6.84
CA LYS A 116 4.55 -18.59 -6.42
C LYS A 116 5.57 -19.41 -7.20
N GLU A 117 5.81 -19.04 -8.46
CA GLU A 117 6.78 -19.72 -9.33
C GLU A 117 8.23 -19.49 -8.86
N GLN A 118 8.50 -18.42 -8.10
CA GLN A 118 9.82 -18.18 -7.51
C GLN A 118 10.15 -19.11 -6.34
N PHE A 119 9.17 -19.84 -5.80
CA PHE A 119 9.32 -20.74 -4.65
C PHE A 119 8.91 -22.18 -4.93
N GLU A 120 8.60 -22.53 -6.19
CA GLU A 120 8.65 -23.93 -6.59
C GLU A 120 10.10 -24.39 -6.46
N THR A 121 10.43 -24.95 -5.30
CA THR A 121 11.67 -25.71 -5.15
C THR A 121 11.64 -26.77 -6.24
N GLU A 122 12.67 -26.81 -7.09
CA GLU A 122 12.92 -27.97 -7.95
C GLU A 122 12.64 -29.21 -7.10
N ASP A 123 11.70 -30.03 -7.53
CA ASP A 123 11.33 -31.27 -6.87
C ASP A 123 12.63 -32.08 -6.72
N MET A 124 13.30 -31.99 -5.57
CA MET A 124 14.47 -32.80 -5.23
C MET A 124 13.98 -34.20 -4.88
N THR A 125 13.35 -34.85 -5.84
CA THR A 125 13.25 -36.29 -5.88
C THR A 125 14.62 -36.80 -6.32
N VAL A 126 15.48 -37.04 -5.32
CA VAL A 126 16.65 -37.92 -5.45
C VAL A 126 16.20 -39.36 -5.35
#